data_AF-A0A6L9J9Y9-F1
#
_entry.id   AF-A0A6L9J9Y9-F1
#
_cell.length_a   1.000
_cell.length_b   1.000
_cell.length_c   1.000
_cell.angle_alpha   90.00
_cell.angle_beta   90.00
_cell.angle_gamma   90.00
#
_symmetry.space_group_name_H-M   'P 1'
#
loop_
_entity.id
_entity.type
_entity.pdbx_description
1 polymer ?
#
loop_
_entity_poly.entity_id
_entity_poly.type
_entity_poly.pdbx_seq_one_letter_code
_entity_poly.pdbx_strand_id
1 'polypeptide(L)'
;MTRLLLVRHGQTEWNCQQRYQGQSDVPLDATGQRQVVQLARRLSREPIDAIFSSVLKRAAATARHIAAYHRLDVQHDPRLRELHFGAFEGLTYAEVKSTYPQDLAAWEADRNQAPPGGESLASLVDRLTAFLAETRAAYPAGNLLVVGHGGPLRVLLCLLLGLPPEKHWQFQLDTASWTEIHVYDTGAILAHLNTKDGQVNLPVIPPLDSDAQQTARSRQVRLTKPNGALGKLEDLSVRLAGMTGNLTWLPERRTVLVFAGDHGVVAQGISTYPQDVTRQMVLNFLNGGAAINVLARQTNTRVTVVDAGVIGDFEAHPDLIAGKVAPGTADFSQGPAMSAQQAEQSIQLGLDAVRQEIARGLDILAVGEMGIGNTTAASAIIAAVTGAAPAEVTGRGTGLDDQSLAHKIAVIDRALRVNQPADQDTLMKVGGFEIGAMAGAIIGAAAERIPVIIDGLISTAAALIAAQIDPATKPFLIAGHRSAEPGHIAALEALGLEPLLDLNMRLGEGSGAVLAIPIIEAAMRTLQEMATFDSASVSGPA
;
A
#
# COMPACT_ATOMS: atom_id res chain seq x y z
N MET A 1 -18.60 -31.06 2.34
CA MET A 1 -17.58 -30.01 2.56
C MET A 1 -18.31 -28.78 3.09
N THR A 2 -17.84 -28.25 4.21
CA THR A 2 -18.37 -27.02 4.81
C THR A 2 -17.29 -25.95 4.74
N ARG A 3 -17.62 -24.80 4.15
CA ARG A 3 -16.76 -23.62 4.13
C ARG A 3 -17.08 -22.76 5.34
N LEU A 4 -16.10 -22.47 6.18
CA LEU A 4 -16.24 -21.62 7.37
C LEU A 4 -15.46 -20.32 7.19
N LEU A 5 -16.17 -19.20 7.36
CA LEU A 5 -15.59 -17.87 7.45
C LEU A 5 -15.59 -17.44 8.92
N LEU A 6 -14.41 -17.41 9.54
CA LEU A 6 -14.20 -16.98 10.91
C LEU A 6 -13.88 -15.48 10.92
N VAL A 7 -14.74 -14.67 11.54
CA VAL A 7 -14.65 -13.21 11.54
C VAL A 7 -14.40 -12.70 12.94
N ARG A 8 -13.31 -11.95 13.16
CA ARG A 8 -13.12 -11.22 14.41
C ARG A 8 -13.91 -9.91 14.37
N HIS A 9 -14.57 -9.56 15.47
CA HIS A 9 -15.30 -8.29 15.59
C HIS A 9 -14.43 -7.05 15.27
N GLY A 10 -15.08 -5.95 14.89
CA GLY A 10 -14.40 -4.65 14.69
C GLY A 10 -13.82 -4.05 15.97
N GLN A 11 -12.99 -3.02 15.83
CA GLN A 11 -12.28 -2.40 16.94
C GLN A 11 -13.21 -1.85 18.02
N THR A 12 -12.75 -1.95 19.27
CA THR A 12 -13.32 -1.26 20.42
C THR A 12 -12.25 -0.39 21.07
N GLU A 13 -12.68 0.56 21.89
CA GLU A 13 -11.77 1.42 22.65
C GLU A 13 -10.75 0.60 23.46
N TRP A 14 -11.18 -0.51 24.08
CA TRP A 14 -10.30 -1.37 24.87
C TRP A 14 -9.32 -2.19 24.01
N ASN A 15 -9.65 -2.48 22.75
CA ASN A 15 -8.65 -3.05 21.83
C ASN A 15 -7.57 -2.02 21.51
N CYS A 16 -7.96 -0.76 21.26
CA CYS A 16 -7.02 0.33 21.02
C CYS A 16 -6.08 0.56 22.22
N GLN A 17 -6.63 0.47 23.43
CA GLN A 17 -5.89 0.66 24.68
C GLN A 17 -5.14 -0.61 25.14
N GLN A 18 -5.21 -1.71 24.38
CA GLN A 18 -4.60 -3.01 24.73
C GLN A 18 -5.00 -3.51 26.13
N ARG A 19 -6.27 -3.32 26.52
CA ARG A 19 -6.82 -3.85 27.76
C ARG A 19 -7.30 -5.29 27.57
N TYR A 20 -7.16 -6.12 28.61
CA TYR A 20 -7.79 -7.44 28.64
C TYR A 20 -9.30 -7.27 28.61
N GLN A 21 -9.92 -7.60 27.49
CA GLN A 21 -11.33 -7.30 27.28
C GLN A 21 -12.27 -8.40 27.75
N GLY A 22 -11.89 -9.66 27.51
CA GLY A 22 -12.67 -10.83 27.90
C GLY A 22 -14.17 -10.72 27.61
N GLN A 23 -14.99 -11.05 28.59
CA GLN A 23 -16.45 -11.02 28.45
C GLN A 23 -17.09 -9.66 28.79
N SER A 24 -16.30 -8.67 29.21
CA SER A 24 -16.77 -7.29 29.35
C SER A 24 -17.36 -6.75 28.04
N ASP A 25 -18.59 -6.21 28.14
CA ASP A 25 -19.45 -5.93 26.99
C ASP A 25 -19.26 -4.51 26.41
N VAL A 26 -18.02 -4.22 26.02
CA VAL A 26 -17.62 -2.95 25.42
C VAL A 26 -18.07 -2.89 23.95
N PRO A 27 -18.73 -1.80 23.51
CA PRO A 27 -19.19 -1.65 22.12
C PRO A 27 -18.04 -1.32 21.15
N LEU A 28 -18.34 -1.38 19.85
CA LEU A 28 -17.44 -0.90 18.79
C LEU A 28 -17.21 0.61 18.94
N ASP A 29 -15.95 1.04 18.76
CA ASP A 29 -15.63 2.47 18.65
C ASP A 29 -15.87 3.00 17.22
N ALA A 30 -15.61 4.28 16.98
CA ALA A 30 -15.83 4.89 15.66
C ALA A 30 -15.02 4.22 14.54
N THR A 31 -13.82 3.72 14.83
CA THR A 31 -13.01 2.97 13.87
C THR A 31 -13.61 1.59 13.63
N GLY A 32 -14.03 0.90 14.69
CA GLY A 32 -14.73 -0.37 14.61
C GLY A 32 -16.00 -0.30 13.80
N GLN A 33 -16.80 0.77 13.93
CA GLN A 33 -18.00 0.98 13.11
C GLN A 33 -17.66 1.09 11.62
N ARG A 34 -16.60 1.81 11.24
CA ARG A 34 -16.14 1.89 9.84
C ARG A 34 -15.63 0.53 9.34
N GLN A 35 -14.83 -0.14 10.17
CA GLN A 35 -14.29 -1.47 9.86
C GLN A 35 -15.40 -2.49 9.56
N VAL A 36 -16.45 -2.57 10.38
CA VAL A 36 -17.52 -3.55 10.17
C VAL A 36 -18.37 -3.25 8.94
N VAL A 37 -18.54 -1.98 8.57
CA VAL A 37 -19.22 -1.60 7.32
C VAL A 37 -18.40 -2.04 6.10
N GLN A 38 -17.09 -1.80 6.10
CA GLN A 38 -16.19 -2.23 5.02
C GLN A 38 -16.16 -3.75 4.90
N LEU A 39 -15.98 -4.44 6.03
CA LEU A 39 -15.99 -5.90 6.10
C LEU A 39 -17.31 -6.49 5.59
N ALA A 40 -18.45 -5.97 6.05
CA ALA A 40 -19.77 -6.43 5.61
C ALA A 40 -19.95 -6.25 4.10
N ARG A 41 -19.51 -5.12 3.54
CA ARG A 41 -19.56 -4.88 2.10
C ARG A 41 -18.68 -5.86 1.32
N ARG A 42 -17.48 -6.17 1.83
CA ARG A 42 -16.59 -7.17 1.21
C ARG A 42 -17.24 -8.56 1.20
N LEU A 43 -17.75 -8.98 2.35
CA LEU A 43 -18.33 -10.30 2.54
C LEU A 43 -19.69 -10.45 1.85
N SER A 44 -20.35 -9.34 1.47
CA SER A 44 -21.56 -9.37 0.63
C SER A 44 -21.39 -10.11 -0.70
N ARG A 45 -20.14 -10.25 -1.17
CA ARG A 45 -19.78 -10.96 -2.40
C ARG A 45 -19.58 -12.47 -2.20
N GLU A 46 -19.50 -12.91 -0.94
CA GLU A 46 -19.31 -14.31 -0.59
C GLU A 46 -20.67 -15.01 -0.50
N PRO A 47 -20.79 -16.25 -0.96
CA PRO A 47 -21.96 -17.06 -0.65
C PRO A 47 -21.96 -17.36 0.86
N ILE A 48 -23.07 -17.09 1.55
CA ILE A 48 -23.26 -17.35 2.97
C ILE A 48 -24.65 -17.92 3.17
N ASP A 49 -24.73 -19.08 3.83
CA ASP A 49 -25.96 -19.82 4.08
C ASP A 49 -26.46 -19.62 5.52
N ALA A 50 -25.55 -19.42 6.48
CA ALA A 50 -25.89 -19.12 7.87
C ALA A 50 -24.82 -18.28 8.58
N ILE A 51 -25.27 -17.44 9.51
CA ILE A 51 -24.42 -16.55 10.31
C ILE A 51 -24.59 -16.86 11.79
N PHE A 52 -23.50 -17.21 12.45
CA PHE A 52 -23.39 -17.38 13.90
C PHE A 52 -22.61 -16.23 14.50
N SER A 53 -22.99 -15.81 15.71
CA SER A 53 -22.28 -14.73 16.39
C SER A 53 -22.25 -14.92 17.90
N SER A 54 -21.14 -14.53 18.51
CA SER A 54 -21.11 -14.29 19.96
C SER A 54 -22.18 -13.26 20.37
N VAL A 55 -22.71 -13.44 21.58
CA VAL A 55 -23.75 -12.55 22.14
C VAL A 55 -23.23 -11.19 22.61
N LEU A 56 -21.90 -10.99 22.69
CA LEU A 56 -21.32 -9.71 23.12
C LEU A 56 -21.51 -8.63 22.05
N LYS A 57 -21.83 -7.39 22.46
CA LYS A 57 -22.25 -6.27 21.61
C LYS A 57 -21.36 -6.04 20.41
N ARG A 58 -20.03 -6.08 20.58
CA ARG A 58 -19.06 -5.86 19.50
C ARG A 58 -19.15 -6.91 18.38
N ALA A 59 -19.28 -8.18 18.75
CA ALA A 59 -19.44 -9.28 17.80
C ALA A 59 -20.83 -9.29 17.19
N ALA A 60 -21.87 -9.10 18.03
CA ALA A 60 -23.25 -9.02 17.57
C ALA A 60 -23.48 -7.83 16.60
N ALA A 61 -22.87 -6.68 16.86
CA ALA A 61 -22.91 -5.53 15.95
C ALA A 61 -22.21 -5.82 14.62
N THR A 62 -21.03 -6.48 14.67
CA THR A 62 -20.31 -6.90 13.45
C THR A 62 -21.17 -7.86 12.62
N ALA A 63 -21.76 -8.88 13.25
CA ALA A 63 -22.61 -9.86 12.57
C ALA A 63 -23.86 -9.23 11.97
N ARG A 64 -24.52 -8.30 12.66
CA ARG A 64 -25.70 -7.58 12.14
C ARG A 64 -25.40 -6.80 10.86
N HIS A 65 -24.24 -6.15 10.77
CA HIS A 65 -23.85 -5.44 9.55
C HIS A 65 -23.67 -6.40 8.38
N ILE A 66 -23.04 -7.55 8.60
CA ILE A 66 -22.85 -8.58 7.56
C ILE A 66 -24.21 -9.16 7.15
N ALA A 67 -25.01 -9.59 8.13
CA ALA A 67 -26.31 -10.20 7.92
C ALA A 67 -27.28 -9.33 7.10
N ALA A 68 -27.23 -8.01 7.25
CA ALA A 68 -28.03 -7.07 6.47
C ALA A 68 -27.80 -7.19 4.95
N TYR A 69 -26.58 -7.48 4.50
CA TYR A 69 -26.28 -7.67 3.07
C TYR A 69 -26.81 -9.00 2.52
N HIS A 70 -26.78 -10.05 3.34
CA HIS A 70 -27.23 -11.39 2.95
C HIS A 70 -28.72 -11.63 3.19
N ARG A 71 -29.40 -10.71 3.90
CA ARG A 71 -30.80 -10.86 4.34
C ARG A 71 -31.02 -12.14 5.15
N LEU A 72 -30.06 -12.45 6.02
CA LEU A 72 -30.09 -13.60 6.92
C LEU A 72 -30.29 -13.14 8.37
N ASP A 73 -30.84 -14.02 9.20
CA ASP A 73 -30.86 -13.82 10.64
C ASP A 73 -29.52 -14.24 11.27
N VAL A 74 -29.14 -13.56 12.36
CA VAL A 74 -27.95 -13.90 13.14
C VAL A 74 -28.31 -14.89 14.24
N GLN A 75 -27.70 -16.07 14.22
CA GLN A 75 -27.81 -17.07 15.28
C GLN A 75 -26.81 -16.75 16.40
N HIS A 76 -27.34 -16.22 17.50
CA HIS A 76 -26.54 -15.80 18.65
C HIS A 76 -26.22 -16.98 19.57
N ASP A 77 -24.93 -17.27 19.77
CA ASP A 77 -24.46 -18.41 20.58
C ASP A 77 -23.53 -17.95 21.73
N PRO A 78 -23.92 -18.16 23.01
CA PRO A 78 -23.09 -17.83 24.17
C PRO A 78 -21.74 -18.56 24.20
N ARG A 79 -21.63 -19.73 23.56
CA ARG A 79 -20.39 -20.52 23.49
C ARG A 79 -19.32 -19.86 22.62
N LEU A 80 -19.65 -18.80 21.89
CA LEU A 80 -18.70 -17.99 21.11
C LEU A 80 -18.18 -16.76 21.88
N ARG A 81 -18.55 -16.55 23.15
CA ARG A 81 -17.99 -15.47 23.99
C ARG A 81 -16.46 -15.58 24.11
N GLU A 82 -15.77 -14.46 24.25
CA GLU A 82 -14.33 -14.42 24.52
C GLU A 82 -13.98 -15.16 25.84
N LEU A 83 -12.70 -15.52 26.01
CA LEU A 83 -12.21 -16.05 27.28
C LEU A 83 -12.50 -15.06 28.42
N HIS A 84 -13.02 -15.53 29.55
CA HIS A 84 -13.20 -14.69 30.73
C HIS A 84 -11.85 -14.44 31.39
N PHE A 85 -11.36 -13.20 31.43
CA PHE A 85 -10.06 -12.88 32.04
C PHE A 85 -10.17 -12.57 33.54
N GLY A 86 -11.37 -12.65 34.12
CA GLY A 86 -11.56 -12.50 35.57
C GLY A 86 -11.06 -11.16 36.07
N ALA A 87 -10.23 -11.19 37.11
CA ALA A 87 -9.65 -10.01 37.74
C ALA A 87 -8.80 -9.14 36.79
N PHE A 88 -8.38 -9.66 35.63
CA PHE A 88 -7.58 -8.89 34.67
C PHE A 88 -8.45 -8.06 33.72
N GLU A 89 -9.76 -8.32 33.61
CA GLU A 89 -10.61 -7.58 32.67
C GLU A 89 -10.63 -6.08 32.94
N GLY A 90 -10.55 -5.29 31.87
CA GLY A 90 -10.50 -3.83 31.93
C GLY A 90 -9.14 -3.26 32.29
N LEU A 91 -8.14 -4.08 32.63
CA LEU A 91 -6.78 -3.63 32.90
C LEU A 91 -5.87 -3.83 31.68
N THR A 92 -4.90 -2.93 31.51
CA THR A 92 -3.76 -3.12 30.60
C THR A 92 -2.78 -4.11 31.21
N TYR A 93 -1.87 -4.65 30.39
CA TYR A 93 -0.80 -5.52 30.89
C TYR A 93 0.02 -4.88 32.02
N ALA A 94 0.35 -3.59 31.90
CA ALA A 94 1.12 -2.86 32.91
C ALA A 94 0.34 -2.73 34.24
N GLU A 95 -0.95 -2.43 34.18
CA GLU A 95 -1.81 -2.35 35.36
C GLU A 95 -1.97 -3.73 36.02
N VAL A 96 -2.15 -4.81 35.24
CA VAL A 96 -2.19 -6.19 35.77
C VAL A 96 -0.86 -6.53 36.44
N LYS A 97 0.28 -6.26 35.79
CA LYS A 97 1.60 -6.54 36.34
C LYS A 97 1.86 -5.80 37.66
N SER A 98 1.35 -4.58 37.79
CA SER A 98 1.45 -3.80 39.02
C SER A 98 0.51 -4.29 40.12
N THR A 99 -0.71 -4.73 39.76
CA THR A 99 -1.78 -5.03 40.73
C THR A 99 -1.78 -6.49 41.17
N TYR A 100 -1.50 -7.41 40.24
CA TYR A 100 -1.54 -8.86 40.41
C TYR A 100 -0.25 -9.55 39.92
N PRO A 101 0.94 -9.16 40.41
CA PRO A 101 2.21 -9.66 39.87
C PRO A 101 2.40 -11.18 39.99
N GLN A 102 1.92 -11.78 41.08
CA GLN A 102 2.04 -13.23 41.30
C GLN A 102 1.07 -14.01 40.42
N ASP A 103 -0.18 -13.56 40.34
CA ASP A 103 -1.19 -14.20 39.49
C ASP A 103 -0.84 -14.09 38.01
N LEU A 104 -0.31 -12.94 37.58
CA LEU A 104 0.17 -12.76 36.21
C LEU A 104 1.32 -13.73 35.92
N ALA A 105 2.32 -13.83 36.80
CA ALA A 105 3.44 -14.75 36.61
C ALA A 105 3.00 -16.22 36.56
N ALA A 106 2.06 -16.62 37.42
CA ALA A 106 1.48 -17.97 37.41
C ALA A 106 0.73 -18.26 36.11
N TRP A 107 -0.09 -17.30 35.65
CA TRP A 107 -0.83 -17.42 34.40
C TRP A 107 0.09 -17.41 33.16
N GLU A 108 1.18 -16.65 33.18
CA GLU A 108 2.16 -16.65 32.09
C GLU A 108 2.98 -17.95 32.02
N ALA A 109 3.24 -18.57 33.18
CA ALA A 109 3.90 -19.87 33.23
C ALA A 109 3.05 -20.99 32.62
N ASP A 110 1.72 -20.91 32.76
CA ASP A 110 0.77 -21.84 32.13
C ASP A 110 -0.52 -21.13 31.72
N ARG A 111 -0.54 -20.60 30.49
CA ARG A 111 -1.70 -19.88 29.93
C ARG A 111 -2.91 -20.77 29.64
N ASN A 112 -2.81 -22.08 29.91
CA ASN A 112 -3.95 -22.99 29.83
C ASN A 112 -4.82 -22.91 31.09
N GLN A 113 -4.26 -22.46 32.21
CA GLN A 113 -4.99 -22.25 33.45
C GLN A 113 -5.78 -20.94 33.43
N ALA A 114 -6.81 -20.88 34.27
CA ALA A 114 -7.62 -19.69 34.42
C ALA A 114 -6.85 -18.60 35.17
N PRO A 115 -6.89 -17.33 34.73
CA PRO A 115 -6.51 -16.21 35.61
C PRO A 115 -7.50 -16.14 36.80
N PRO A 116 -7.20 -15.37 37.87
CA PRO A 116 -8.07 -15.31 39.04
C PRO A 116 -9.51 -14.91 38.70
N GLY A 117 -10.48 -15.79 39.01
CA GLY A 117 -11.90 -15.60 38.64
C GLY A 117 -12.19 -15.68 37.13
N GLY A 118 -11.24 -16.20 36.36
CA GLY A 118 -11.30 -16.35 34.91
C GLY A 118 -11.78 -17.72 34.43
N GLU A 119 -11.68 -17.92 33.12
CA GLU A 119 -11.97 -19.18 32.43
C GLU A 119 -10.66 -19.88 32.03
N SER A 120 -10.60 -21.20 32.16
CA SER A 120 -9.46 -22.00 31.69
C SER A 120 -9.57 -22.31 30.20
N LEU A 121 -8.45 -22.65 29.56
CA LEU A 121 -8.45 -23.09 28.16
C LEU A 121 -9.32 -24.35 27.96
N ALA A 122 -9.30 -25.29 28.92
CA ALA A 122 -10.12 -26.50 28.86
C ALA A 122 -11.63 -26.19 28.79
N SER A 123 -12.12 -25.26 29.63
CA SER A 123 -13.52 -24.81 29.58
C SER A 123 -13.87 -24.17 28.23
N LEU A 124 -12.96 -23.36 27.68
CA LEU A 124 -13.13 -22.75 26.36
C LEU A 124 -13.18 -23.82 25.25
N VAL A 125 -12.31 -24.83 25.30
CA VAL A 125 -12.28 -25.95 24.35
C VAL A 125 -13.58 -26.76 24.41
N ASP A 126 -14.08 -27.07 25.61
CA ASP A 126 -15.30 -27.86 25.78
C ASP A 126 -16.50 -27.19 25.11
N ARG A 127 -16.72 -25.90 25.38
CA ARG A 127 -17.85 -25.16 24.80
C ARG A 127 -17.73 -24.97 23.29
N LEU A 128 -16.51 -24.81 22.76
CA LEU A 128 -16.29 -24.67 21.32
C LEU A 128 -16.40 -26.01 20.58
N THR A 129 -16.00 -27.10 21.22
CA THR A 129 -16.19 -28.45 20.70
C THR A 129 -17.67 -28.77 20.57
N ALA A 130 -18.47 -28.44 21.58
CA ALA A 130 -19.93 -28.58 21.53
C ALA A 130 -20.55 -27.72 20.41
N PHE A 131 -20.12 -26.46 20.29
CA PHE A 131 -20.56 -25.56 19.21
C PHE A 131 -20.25 -26.14 17.81
N LEU A 132 -19.02 -26.62 17.60
CA LEU A 132 -18.61 -27.22 16.32
C LEU A 132 -19.40 -28.49 16.00
N ALA A 133 -19.62 -29.37 16.98
CA ALA A 133 -20.36 -30.61 16.80
C ALA A 133 -21.81 -30.34 16.36
N GLU A 134 -22.51 -29.45 17.06
CA GLU A 134 -23.89 -29.07 16.72
C GLU A 134 -23.98 -28.34 15.38
N THR A 135 -23.07 -27.39 15.12
CA THR A 135 -23.06 -26.63 13.87
C THR A 135 -22.80 -27.54 12.67
N ARG A 136 -21.87 -28.51 12.79
CA ARG A 136 -21.60 -29.49 11.73
C ARG A 136 -22.77 -30.45 11.50
N ALA A 137 -23.47 -30.83 12.57
CA ALA A 137 -24.66 -31.68 12.45
C ALA A 137 -25.82 -30.95 11.76
N ALA A 138 -26.02 -29.67 12.08
CA ALA A 138 -27.06 -28.84 11.46
C ALA A 138 -26.72 -28.43 10.01
N TYR A 139 -25.44 -28.25 9.69
CA TYR A 139 -24.95 -27.80 8.40
C TYR A 139 -23.83 -28.72 7.87
N PRO A 140 -24.18 -29.93 7.37
CA PRO A 140 -23.20 -30.91 6.88
C PRO A 140 -22.48 -30.45 5.59
N ALA A 141 -23.04 -29.48 4.88
CA ALA A 141 -22.42 -28.77 3.76
C ALA A 141 -22.96 -27.34 3.70
N GLY A 142 -22.21 -26.43 3.09
CA GLY A 142 -22.58 -25.02 2.93
C GLY A 142 -21.49 -24.06 3.37
N ASN A 143 -21.81 -22.77 3.31
CA ASN A 143 -20.95 -21.63 3.60
C ASN A 143 -21.43 -20.95 4.88
N LEU A 144 -20.73 -21.18 5.97
CA LEU A 144 -21.10 -20.69 7.29
C LEU A 144 -20.16 -19.56 7.68
N LEU A 145 -20.71 -18.52 8.30
CA LEU A 145 -19.93 -17.42 8.85
C LEU A 145 -20.07 -17.38 10.37
N VAL A 146 -18.95 -17.29 11.08
CA VAL A 146 -18.90 -17.25 12.54
C VAL A 146 -18.20 -15.97 12.99
N VAL A 147 -18.94 -15.08 13.65
CA VAL A 147 -18.40 -13.83 14.21
C VAL A 147 -18.06 -14.01 15.69
N GLY A 148 -16.80 -13.82 16.04
CA GLY A 148 -16.30 -14.04 17.40
C GLY A 148 -15.18 -13.09 17.79
N HIS A 149 -14.34 -13.57 18.70
CA HIS A 149 -13.26 -12.82 19.34
C HIS A 149 -11.92 -13.52 19.16
N GLY A 150 -10.83 -12.89 19.61
CA GLY A 150 -9.48 -13.40 19.39
C GLY A 150 -9.29 -14.81 19.95
N GLY A 151 -9.62 -15.05 21.22
CA GLY A 151 -9.41 -16.35 21.87
C GLY A 151 -10.21 -17.49 21.21
N PRO A 152 -11.55 -17.42 21.19
CA PRO A 152 -12.40 -18.47 20.64
C PRO A 152 -12.10 -18.82 19.18
N LEU A 153 -11.86 -17.81 18.32
CA LEU A 153 -11.60 -18.08 16.90
C LEU A 153 -10.25 -18.79 16.70
N ARG A 154 -9.23 -18.46 17.50
CA ARG A 154 -7.95 -19.17 17.48
C ARG A 154 -8.08 -20.63 17.95
N VAL A 155 -8.88 -20.88 18.99
CA VAL A 155 -9.15 -22.24 19.46
C VAL A 155 -9.95 -23.02 18.41
N LEU A 156 -10.95 -22.41 17.77
CA LEU A 156 -11.67 -23.03 16.65
C LEU A 156 -10.71 -23.40 15.51
N LEU A 157 -9.73 -22.55 15.17
CA LEU A 157 -8.71 -22.89 14.18
C LEU A 157 -7.90 -24.13 14.58
N CYS A 158 -7.45 -24.21 15.83
CA CYS A 158 -6.75 -25.39 16.33
C CYS A 158 -7.61 -26.65 16.18
N LEU A 159 -8.86 -26.61 16.66
CA LEU A 159 -9.77 -27.76 16.64
C LEU A 159 -10.08 -28.22 15.20
N LEU A 160 -10.32 -27.28 14.28
CA LEU A 160 -10.63 -27.59 12.89
C LEU A 160 -9.42 -28.15 12.12
N LEU A 161 -8.21 -27.68 12.42
CA LEU A 161 -6.97 -28.13 11.78
C LEU A 161 -6.35 -29.36 12.45
N GLY A 162 -6.95 -29.89 13.52
CA GLY A 162 -6.40 -31.01 14.28
C GLY A 162 -5.12 -30.67 15.06
N LEU A 163 -4.93 -29.39 15.42
CA LEU A 163 -3.79 -28.92 16.20
C LEU A 163 -4.12 -28.94 17.70
N PRO A 164 -3.12 -29.14 18.58
CA PRO A 164 -3.31 -29.00 20.03
C PRO A 164 -3.83 -27.60 20.40
N PRO A 165 -4.92 -27.45 21.18
CA PRO A 165 -5.50 -26.16 21.54
C PRO A 165 -4.54 -25.20 22.25
N GLU A 166 -3.51 -25.70 22.91
CA GLU A 166 -2.47 -24.91 23.59
C GLU A 166 -1.67 -24.05 22.60
N LYS A 167 -1.70 -24.39 21.30
CA LYS A 167 -1.05 -23.65 20.22
C LYS A 167 -1.85 -22.45 19.71
N HIS A 168 -3.05 -22.19 20.23
CA HIS A 168 -3.95 -21.14 19.70
C HIS A 168 -3.30 -19.73 19.65
N TRP A 169 -2.36 -19.43 20.55
CA TRP A 169 -1.62 -18.16 20.57
C TRP A 169 -0.75 -17.91 19.33
N GLN A 170 -0.46 -18.93 18.52
CA GLN A 170 0.37 -18.83 17.32
C GLN A 170 -0.34 -18.15 16.14
N PHE A 171 -1.66 -17.97 16.22
CA PHE A 171 -2.44 -17.31 15.17
C PHE A 171 -2.68 -15.84 15.48
N GLN A 172 -2.26 -14.95 14.58
CA GLN A 172 -2.70 -13.56 14.62
C GLN A 172 -4.10 -13.46 13.99
N LEU A 173 -5.02 -12.76 14.64
CA LEU A 173 -6.36 -12.44 14.12
C LEU A 173 -6.66 -11.00 14.51
N ASP A 174 -6.56 -10.04 13.59
CA ASP A 174 -6.78 -8.62 13.84
C ASP A 174 -8.28 -8.26 13.89
N THR A 175 -8.63 -7.11 14.46
CA THR A 175 -10.05 -6.68 14.47
C THR A 175 -10.57 -6.47 13.06
N ALA A 176 -11.81 -6.91 12.81
CA ALA A 176 -12.44 -6.96 11.49
C ALA A 176 -11.68 -7.75 10.42
N SER A 177 -10.81 -8.69 10.82
CA SER A 177 -10.27 -9.68 9.88
C SER A 177 -11.20 -10.86 9.71
N TRP A 178 -11.06 -11.54 8.58
CA TRP A 178 -11.71 -12.82 8.27
C TRP A 178 -10.67 -13.88 7.94
N THR A 179 -11.01 -15.13 8.25
CA THR A 179 -10.18 -16.31 8.03
C THR A 179 -11.06 -17.38 7.41
N GLU A 180 -10.58 -18.03 6.36
CA GLU A 180 -11.34 -19.03 5.62
C GLU A 180 -10.76 -20.43 5.80
N ILE A 181 -11.62 -21.37 6.18
CA ILE A 181 -11.25 -22.77 6.35
C ILE A 181 -12.29 -23.68 5.70
N HIS A 182 -11.80 -24.66 4.95
CA HIS A 182 -12.60 -25.65 4.25
C HIS A 182 -12.55 -26.96 5.03
N VAL A 183 -13.69 -27.43 5.51
CA VAL A 183 -13.80 -28.63 6.34
C VAL A 183 -14.37 -29.78 5.53
N TYR A 184 -13.67 -30.91 5.59
CA TYR A 184 -14.00 -32.19 4.98
C TYR A 184 -14.16 -33.25 6.08
N ASP A 185 -14.65 -34.43 5.73
CA ASP A 185 -14.78 -35.53 6.69
C ASP A 185 -13.43 -36.03 7.19
N THR A 186 -12.38 -35.89 6.37
CA THR A 186 -11.02 -36.37 6.64
C THR A 186 -10.08 -35.31 7.21
N GLY A 187 -10.51 -34.04 7.35
CA GLY A 187 -9.67 -32.95 7.83
C GLY A 187 -10.12 -31.58 7.34
N ALA A 188 -9.26 -30.57 7.45
CA ALA A 188 -9.56 -29.21 7.01
C ALA A 188 -8.37 -28.54 6.31
N ILE A 189 -8.66 -27.57 5.44
CA ILE A 189 -7.69 -26.76 4.71
C ILE A 189 -7.90 -25.29 5.09
N LEU A 190 -6.86 -24.64 5.63
CA LEU A 190 -6.83 -23.20 5.84
C LEU A 190 -6.56 -22.50 4.51
N ALA A 191 -7.56 -21.84 3.93
CA ALA A 191 -7.45 -21.18 2.64
C ALA A 191 -6.90 -19.75 2.78
N HIS A 192 -7.37 -19.02 3.80
CA HIS A 192 -6.94 -17.65 4.11
C HIS A 192 -6.84 -17.47 5.62
N LEU A 193 -5.83 -16.76 6.09
CA LEU A 193 -5.64 -16.44 7.52
C LEU A 193 -5.52 -14.94 7.70
N ASN A 194 -6.31 -14.40 8.63
CA ASN A 194 -6.20 -13.02 9.09
C ASN A 194 -6.31 -11.97 7.96
N THR A 195 -7.21 -12.20 7.01
CA THR A 195 -7.40 -11.31 5.88
C THR A 195 -8.18 -10.07 6.28
N LYS A 196 -7.68 -8.90 5.91
CA LYS A 196 -8.36 -7.61 6.05
C LYS A 196 -8.49 -7.01 4.67
N ASP A 197 -9.73 -6.96 4.15
CA ASP A 197 -10.01 -6.26 2.90
C ASP A 197 -10.56 -4.88 3.24
N GLY A 198 -10.01 -3.82 2.64
CA GLY A 198 -10.35 -2.42 2.94
C GLY A 198 -9.30 -1.66 3.75
N GLN A 199 -8.11 -2.24 3.93
CA GLN A 199 -6.86 -1.52 4.16
C GLN A 199 -5.83 -2.18 3.24
N VAL A 200 -5.18 -1.41 2.38
CA VAL A 200 -4.05 -1.93 1.59
C VAL A 200 -3.07 -2.54 2.59
N ASN A 201 -2.77 -3.83 2.50
CA ASN A 201 -1.74 -4.43 3.33
C ASN A 201 -0.39 -3.98 2.79
N LEU A 202 0.05 -2.82 3.27
CA LEU A 202 1.30 -2.21 2.85
C LEU A 202 2.46 -3.09 3.31
N PRO A 203 3.37 -3.46 2.41
CA PRO A 203 4.56 -4.18 2.80
C PRO A 203 5.44 -3.30 3.69
N VAL A 204 6.22 -3.91 4.57
CA VAL A 204 7.16 -3.18 5.42
C VAL A 204 8.36 -2.75 4.59
N ILE A 205 8.63 -1.45 4.54
CA ILE A 205 9.81 -0.91 3.86
C ILE A 205 11.04 -1.01 4.79
N PRO A 206 12.11 -1.71 4.40
CA PRO A 206 13.29 -1.83 5.24
C PRO A 206 14.09 -0.52 5.24
N PRO A 207 14.89 -0.25 6.29
CA PRO A 207 15.85 0.85 6.25
C PRO A 207 16.94 0.58 5.20
N LEU A 208 17.60 1.66 4.74
CA LEU A 208 18.83 1.54 3.95
C LEU A 208 19.89 0.74 4.70
N ASP A 209 20.72 0.03 3.96
CA ASP A 209 21.82 -0.76 4.48
C ASP A 209 22.99 0.19 4.81
N SER A 210 23.15 0.49 6.11
CA SER A 210 24.19 1.40 6.60
C SER A 210 25.60 0.86 6.36
N ASP A 211 25.78 -0.46 6.40
CA ASP A 211 27.08 -1.09 6.24
C ASP A 211 27.52 -1.05 4.77
N ALA A 212 26.58 -1.28 3.85
CA ALA A 212 26.80 -1.10 2.42
C ALA A 212 27.12 0.37 2.08
N GLN A 213 26.40 1.33 2.67
CA GLN A 213 26.71 2.76 2.51
C GLN A 213 28.10 3.10 3.02
N GLN A 214 28.46 2.65 4.22
CA GLN A 214 29.76 2.93 4.80
C GLN A 214 30.89 2.33 3.97
N THR A 215 30.72 1.09 3.51
CA THR A 215 31.69 0.41 2.64
C THR A 215 31.85 1.15 1.31
N ALA A 216 30.74 1.60 0.71
CA ALA A 216 30.78 2.38 -0.53
C ALA A 216 31.50 3.74 -0.35
N ARG A 217 31.23 4.46 0.75
CA ARG A 217 31.95 5.72 1.08
C ARG A 217 33.44 5.48 1.27
N SER A 218 33.82 4.46 2.03
CA SER A 218 35.22 4.09 2.25
C SER A 218 35.93 3.72 0.95
N ARG A 219 35.22 3.07 0.01
CA ARG A 219 35.76 2.80 -1.32
C ARG A 219 35.93 4.08 -2.15
N GLN A 220 34.92 4.96 -2.19
CA GLN A 220 34.96 6.22 -2.97
C GLN A 220 36.20 7.08 -2.67
N VAL A 221 36.60 7.18 -1.40
CA VAL A 221 37.78 7.94 -0.95
C VAL A 221 39.11 7.32 -1.41
N ARG A 222 39.13 6.03 -1.73
CA ARG A 222 40.34 5.32 -2.16
C ARG A 222 40.51 5.25 -3.67
N LEU A 223 39.46 5.54 -4.44
CA LEU A 223 39.51 5.50 -5.91
C LEU A 223 40.53 6.50 -6.43
N THR A 224 41.20 6.19 -7.54
CA THR A 224 42.27 7.01 -8.15
C THR A 224 41.72 8.31 -8.76
N LYS A 225 41.23 9.20 -7.89
CA LYS A 225 40.69 10.53 -8.17
C LYS A 225 40.81 11.40 -6.91
N PRO A 226 40.85 12.73 -7.03
CA PRO A 226 40.64 13.59 -5.87
C PRO A 226 39.28 13.32 -5.22
N ASN A 227 39.20 13.41 -3.90
CA ASN A 227 37.94 13.20 -3.16
C ASN A 227 36.87 14.19 -3.65
N GLY A 228 35.67 13.67 -3.99
CA GLY A 228 34.56 14.49 -4.49
C GLY A 228 34.67 14.91 -5.96
N ALA A 229 35.71 14.52 -6.70
CA ALA A 229 35.90 14.95 -8.09
C ALA A 229 34.80 14.46 -9.06
N LEU A 230 34.07 13.39 -8.73
CA LEU A 230 32.91 12.94 -9.51
C LEU A 230 31.59 13.51 -9.00
N GLY A 231 31.62 14.39 -8.00
CA GLY A 231 30.45 15.10 -7.47
C GLY A 231 29.29 14.15 -7.13
N LYS A 232 28.11 14.45 -7.68
CA LYS A 232 26.86 13.71 -7.40
C LYS A 232 26.91 12.23 -7.76
N LEU A 233 27.79 11.79 -8.67
CA LEU A 233 27.95 10.36 -8.96
C LEU A 233 28.47 9.59 -7.75
N GLU A 234 29.31 10.22 -6.92
CA GLU A 234 29.82 9.59 -5.70
C GLU A 234 28.68 9.37 -4.71
N ASP A 235 27.91 10.41 -4.42
CA ASP A 235 26.75 10.35 -3.52
C ASP A 235 25.68 9.38 -4.02
N LEU A 236 25.39 9.39 -5.32
CA LEU A 236 24.45 8.48 -5.95
C LEU A 236 24.88 7.01 -5.79
N SER A 237 26.15 6.70 -6.03
CA SER A 237 26.67 5.33 -5.88
C SER A 237 26.55 4.81 -4.44
N VAL A 238 26.78 5.68 -3.45
CA VAL A 238 26.63 5.35 -2.04
C VAL A 238 25.17 5.14 -1.66
N ARG A 239 24.26 6.01 -2.15
CA ARG A 239 22.81 5.85 -1.93
C ARG A 239 22.32 4.54 -2.52
N LEU A 240 22.70 4.21 -3.75
CA LEU A 240 22.34 2.97 -4.43
C LEU A 240 22.85 1.74 -3.69
N ALA A 241 24.10 1.73 -3.23
CA ALA A 241 24.63 0.65 -2.40
C ALA A 241 23.80 0.46 -1.11
N GLY A 242 23.34 1.56 -0.49
CA GLY A 242 22.46 1.49 0.68
C GLY A 242 21.05 0.99 0.37
N MET A 243 20.48 1.38 -0.78
CA MET A 243 19.18 0.87 -1.23
C MET A 243 19.27 -0.64 -1.40
N THR A 244 20.19 -1.10 -2.25
CA THR A 244 20.26 -2.50 -2.69
C THR A 244 20.98 -3.42 -1.71
N GLY A 245 21.72 -2.87 -0.75
CA GLY A 245 22.62 -3.64 0.13
C GLY A 245 23.79 -4.27 -0.63
N ASN A 246 24.05 -3.83 -1.87
CA ASN A 246 25.00 -4.49 -2.77
C ASN A 246 25.85 -3.47 -3.54
N LEU A 247 27.15 -3.45 -3.25
CA LEU A 247 28.12 -2.55 -3.89
C LEU A 247 28.41 -2.91 -5.36
N THR A 248 28.20 -4.17 -5.74
CA THR A 248 28.40 -4.64 -7.12
C THR A 248 27.10 -4.68 -7.92
N TRP A 249 26.02 -4.11 -7.39
CA TRP A 249 24.75 -4.07 -8.09
C TRP A 249 24.84 -3.23 -9.37
N LEU A 250 24.31 -3.77 -10.46
CA LEU A 250 24.06 -3.08 -11.72
C LEU A 250 22.66 -3.48 -12.19
N PRO A 251 21.85 -2.54 -12.70
CA PRO A 251 20.51 -2.86 -13.16
C PRO A 251 20.58 -3.62 -14.49
N GLU A 252 20.25 -4.91 -14.50
CA GLU A 252 20.13 -5.71 -15.72
C GLU A 252 18.69 -5.69 -16.25
N ARG A 253 17.72 -5.87 -15.35
CA ARG A 253 16.29 -5.93 -15.65
C ARG A 253 15.62 -4.63 -15.24
N ARG A 254 15.39 -3.78 -16.23
CA ARG A 254 14.81 -2.45 -16.06
C ARG A 254 13.38 -2.46 -16.59
N THR A 255 12.44 -1.95 -15.83
CA THR A 255 11.07 -1.73 -16.30
C THR A 255 10.65 -0.30 -16.05
N VAL A 256 10.01 0.33 -17.03
CA VAL A 256 9.16 1.50 -16.84
C VAL A 256 7.71 1.05 -16.80
N LEU A 257 7.04 1.32 -15.68
CA LEU A 257 5.60 1.17 -15.55
C LEU A 257 4.92 2.50 -15.90
N VAL A 258 4.13 2.51 -16.98
CA VAL A 258 3.36 3.68 -17.43
C VAL A 258 1.91 3.54 -16.98
N PHE A 259 1.51 4.32 -15.97
CA PHE A 259 0.17 4.24 -15.40
C PHE A 259 -0.79 5.21 -16.11
N ALA A 260 -1.88 4.68 -16.65
CA ALA A 260 -2.84 5.46 -17.42
C ALA A 260 -4.19 5.62 -16.70
N GLY A 261 -4.72 6.84 -16.67
CA GLY A 261 -5.99 7.16 -16.02
C GLY A 261 -6.57 8.49 -16.48
N ASP A 262 -7.89 8.54 -16.68
CA ASP A 262 -8.61 9.75 -17.04
C ASP A 262 -9.12 10.52 -15.82
N HIS A 263 -9.32 11.84 -15.99
CA HIS A 263 -9.72 12.71 -14.89
C HIS A 263 -11.05 13.43 -15.15
N GLY A 264 -11.94 13.41 -14.17
CA GLY A 264 -13.23 14.11 -14.28
C GLY A 264 -13.11 15.63 -14.33
N VAL A 265 -12.02 16.19 -13.77
CA VAL A 265 -11.75 17.64 -13.79
C VAL A 265 -11.58 18.20 -15.22
N VAL A 266 -11.36 17.34 -16.22
CA VAL A 266 -11.33 17.74 -17.64
C VAL A 266 -12.63 18.43 -18.08
N ALA A 267 -13.77 18.11 -17.45
CA ALA A 267 -15.04 18.78 -17.69
C ALA A 267 -15.00 20.30 -17.42
N GLN A 268 -13.99 20.78 -16.68
CA GLN A 268 -13.77 22.18 -16.39
C GLN A 268 -12.94 22.91 -17.47
N GLY A 269 -12.55 22.26 -18.58
CA GLY A 269 -11.82 22.94 -19.66
C GLY A 269 -10.37 23.27 -19.32
N ILE A 270 -9.70 22.38 -18.57
CA ILE A 270 -8.31 22.57 -18.10
C ILE A 270 -7.23 22.03 -19.06
N SER A 271 -7.63 21.53 -20.22
CA SER A 271 -6.76 20.89 -21.22
C SER A 271 -7.15 21.34 -22.63
N THR A 272 -6.15 21.52 -23.49
CA THR A 272 -6.32 21.77 -24.93
C THR A 272 -6.54 20.49 -25.74
N TYR A 273 -6.20 19.34 -25.18
CA TYR A 273 -6.36 18.05 -25.82
C TYR A 273 -7.67 17.37 -25.40
N PRO A 274 -8.36 16.67 -26.33
CA PRO A 274 -9.56 15.92 -26.00
C PRO A 274 -9.22 14.72 -25.11
N GLN A 275 -10.17 14.33 -24.25
CA GLN A 275 -9.97 13.28 -23.25
C GLN A 275 -9.61 11.92 -23.87
N ASP A 276 -10.11 11.62 -25.08
CA ASP A 276 -9.79 10.38 -25.83
C ASP A 276 -8.29 10.19 -26.12
N VAL A 277 -7.48 11.25 -26.03
CA VAL A 277 -6.02 11.16 -26.22
C VAL A 277 -5.39 10.22 -25.21
N THR A 278 -5.91 10.11 -23.99
CA THR A 278 -5.43 9.13 -22.99
C THR A 278 -5.43 7.72 -23.58
N ARG A 279 -6.57 7.29 -24.12
CA ARG A 279 -6.73 5.96 -24.74
C ARG A 279 -5.89 5.80 -26.00
N GLN A 280 -5.82 6.83 -26.85
CA GLN A 280 -5.02 6.80 -28.08
C GLN A 280 -3.51 6.64 -27.77
N MET A 281 -3.02 7.32 -26.74
CA MET A 281 -1.62 7.18 -26.32
C MET A 281 -1.33 5.83 -25.69
N VAL A 282 -2.26 5.25 -24.92
CA VAL A 282 -2.11 3.86 -24.46
C VAL A 282 -1.95 2.90 -25.64
N LEU A 283 -2.79 3.01 -26.67
CA LEU A 283 -2.63 2.21 -27.89
C LEU A 283 -1.27 2.48 -28.57
N ASN A 284 -0.80 3.73 -28.57
CA ASN A 284 0.51 4.07 -29.12
C ASN A 284 1.68 3.45 -28.32
N PHE A 285 1.59 3.38 -26.99
CA PHE A 285 2.57 2.70 -26.13
C PHE A 285 2.63 1.20 -26.44
N LEU A 286 1.47 0.56 -26.56
CA LEU A 286 1.36 -0.88 -26.85
C LEU A 286 1.88 -1.20 -28.26
N ASN A 287 1.70 -0.28 -29.22
CA ASN A 287 2.26 -0.40 -30.57
C ASN A 287 3.74 0.00 -30.67
N GLY A 288 4.38 0.43 -29.57
CA GLY A 288 5.81 0.77 -29.54
C GLY A 288 6.19 2.10 -30.18
N GLY A 289 5.21 2.98 -30.44
CA GLY A 289 5.36 4.20 -31.23
C GLY A 289 5.59 5.50 -30.45
N ALA A 290 5.48 5.49 -29.12
CA ALA A 290 5.68 6.69 -28.32
C ALA A 290 7.15 6.99 -28.01
N ALA A 291 7.42 8.20 -27.50
CA ALA A 291 8.76 8.61 -27.13
C ALA A 291 9.36 7.70 -26.05
N ILE A 292 8.57 7.33 -25.03
CA ILE A 292 9.02 6.38 -24.01
C ILE A 292 9.47 5.05 -24.63
N ASN A 293 8.78 4.52 -25.65
CA ASN A 293 9.19 3.28 -26.30
C ASN A 293 10.55 3.42 -27.02
N VAL A 294 10.81 4.57 -27.65
CA VAL A 294 12.09 4.84 -28.31
C VAL A 294 13.24 4.88 -27.29
N LEU A 295 13.04 5.63 -26.20
CA LEU A 295 14.04 5.77 -25.13
C LEU A 295 14.26 4.47 -24.36
N ALA A 296 13.19 3.71 -24.12
CA ALA A 296 13.25 2.43 -23.46
C ALA A 296 14.06 1.41 -24.28
N ARG A 297 13.90 1.38 -25.62
CA ARG A 297 14.76 0.54 -26.48
C ARG A 297 16.24 0.92 -26.38
N GLN A 298 16.56 2.22 -26.32
CA GLN A 298 17.96 2.68 -26.21
C GLN A 298 18.61 2.26 -24.90
N THR A 299 17.84 2.20 -23.82
CA THR A 299 18.31 1.83 -22.47
C THR A 299 18.06 0.36 -22.11
N ASN A 300 17.59 -0.45 -23.07
CA ASN A 300 17.15 -1.83 -22.83
C ASN A 300 16.15 -1.94 -21.65
N THR A 301 15.23 -0.99 -21.57
CA THR A 301 14.17 -0.92 -20.57
C THR A 301 12.88 -1.48 -21.13
N ARG A 302 12.21 -2.33 -20.37
CA ARG A 302 10.89 -2.84 -20.70
C ARG A 302 9.83 -1.76 -20.45
N VAL A 303 8.89 -1.58 -21.37
CA VAL A 303 7.69 -0.75 -21.16
C VAL A 303 6.52 -1.66 -20.85
N THR A 304 5.89 -1.47 -19.69
CA THR A 304 4.62 -2.11 -19.33
C THR A 304 3.62 -1.01 -19.00
N VAL A 305 2.42 -1.07 -19.59
CA VAL A 305 1.36 -0.10 -19.37
C VAL A 305 0.37 -0.65 -18.35
N VAL A 306 -0.07 0.19 -17.42
CA VAL A 306 -1.09 -0.15 -16.41
C VAL A 306 -2.31 0.71 -16.66
N ASP A 307 -3.42 0.11 -17.06
CA ASP A 307 -4.70 0.81 -17.15
C ASP A 307 -5.32 0.88 -15.75
N ALA A 308 -5.14 2.03 -15.09
CA ALA A 308 -5.67 2.30 -13.75
C ALA A 308 -7.06 2.93 -13.79
N GLY A 309 -7.43 3.58 -14.89
CA GLY A 309 -8.71 4.28 -14.97
C GLY A 309 -8.99 4.97 -16.30
N VAL A 310 -8.53 4.43 -17.42
CA VAL A 310 -8.78 5.04 -18.74
C VAL A 310 -10.26 4.90 -19.13
N ILE A 311 -10.83 5.91 -19.76
CA ILE A 311 -12.18 5.83 -20.34
C ILE A 311 -12.12 4.98 -21.62
N GLY A 312 -12.91 3.91 -21.64
CA GLY A 312 -12.94 2.92 -22.72
C GLY A 312 -12.05 1.70 -22.45
N ASP A 313 -12.20 0.71 -23.32
CA ASP A 313 -11.59 -0.61 -23.16
C ASP A 313 -10.44 -0.85 -24.13
N PHE A 314 -9.61 -1.82 -23.79
CA PHE A 314 -8.48 -2.30 -24.57
C PHE A 314 -8.60 -3.81 -24.79
N GLU A 315 -8.08 -4.28 -25.92
CA GLU A 315 -7.86 -5.71 -26.13
C GLU A 315 -6.72 -6.21 -25.23
N ALA A 316 -6.74 -7.50 -24.90
CA ALA A 316 -5.69 -8.11 -24.11
C ALA A 316 -4.33 -7.97 -24.82
N HIS A 317 -3.31 -7.50 -24.11
CA HIS A 317 -1.96 -7.31 -24.64
C HIS A 317 -0.94 -7.75 -23.58
N PRO A 318 0.17 -8.42 -23.97
CA PRO A 318 1.18 -8.91 -23.01
C PRO A 318 1.86 -7.80 -22.20
N ASP A 319 1.89 -6.58 -22.75
CA ASP A 319 2.47 -5.40 -22.11
C ASP A 319 1.40 -4.49 -21.46
N LEU A 320 0.16 -4.96 -21.33
CA LEU A 320 -0.93 -4.23 -20.67
C LEU A 320 -1.39 -4.98 -19.42
N ILE A 321 -1.30 -4.30 -18.27
CA ILE A 321 -1.93 -4.74 -17.03
C ILE A 321 -3.32 -4.10 -16.97
N ALA A 322 -4.35 -4.93 -17.12
CA ALA A 322 -5.75 -4.52 -16.99
C ALA A 322 -6.13 -4.44 -15.51
N GLY A 323 -6.19 -3.22 -14.98
CA GLY A 323 -6.43 -2.95 -13.56
C GLY A 323 -7.47 -1.87 -13.27
N LYS A 324 -8.27 -1.50 -14.28
CA LYS A 324 -9.11 -0.31 -14.28
C LYS A 324 -10.00 -0.25 -13.03
N VAL A 325 -9.77 0.76 -12.17
CA VAL A 325 -10.54 0.97 -10.94
C VAL A 325 -11.94 1.48 -11.27
N ALA A 326 -12.02 2.48 -12.16
CA ALA A 326 -13.24 3.01 -12.76
C ALA A 326 -12.87 3.80 -14.03
N PRO A 327 -13.80 4.02 -14.98
CA PRO A 327 -13.55 4.82 -16.18
C PRO A 327 -13.48 6.31 -15.84
N GLY A 328 -12.27 6.78 -15.50
CA GLY A 328 -11.99 8.14 -15.07
C GLY A 328 -12.40 8.44 -13.62
N THR A 329 -11.71 9.39 -13.00
CA THR A 329 -12.10 9.94 -11.69
C THR A 329 -13.31 10.87 -11.79
N ALA A 330 -13.94 11.17 -10.65
CA ALA A 330 -14.93 12.24 -10.57
C ALA A 330 -14.26 13.62 -10.68
N ASP A 331 -15.04 14.65 -11.01
CA ASP A 331 -14.56 16.03 -11.02
C ASP A 331 -14.31 16.52 -9.60
N PHE A 332 -13.04 16.52 -9.20
CA PHE A 332 -12.66 16.89 -7.85
C PHE A 332 -12.89 18.39 -7.53
N SER A 333 -13.24 19.21 -8.53
CA SER A 333 -13.59 20.60 -8.28
C SER A 333 -15.01 20.77 -7.72
N GLN A 334 -15.79 19.68 -7.66
CA GLN A 334 -17.17 19.61 -7.15
C GLN A 334 -17.34 18.68 -5.94
N GLY A 335 -16.30 17.95 -5.55
CA GLY A 335 -16.33 16.92 -4.51
C GLY A 335 -15.03 16.09 -4.55
N PRO A 336 -14.96 14.92 -3.91
CA PRO A 336 -13.76 14.09 -3.96
C PRO A 336 -13.57 13.45 -5.34
N ALA A 337 -12.32 13.31 -5.78
CA ALA A 337 -11.94 12.63 -7.03
C ALA A 337 -12.41 11.17 -7.06
N MET A 338 -12.39 10.50 -5.91
CA MET A 338 -12.76 9.09 -5.79
C MET A 338 -13.23 8.76 -4.38
N SER A 339 -13.85 7.59 -4.19
CA SER A 339 -14.13 7.05 -2.86
C SER A 339 -12.87 6.50 -2.19
N ALA A 340 -12.87 6.37 -0.86
CA ALA A 340 -11.77 5.74 -0.12
C ALA A 340 -11.44 4.33 -0.65
N GLN A 341 -12.46 3.54 -0.98
CA GLN A 341 -12.31 2.21 -1.56
C GLN A 341 -11.56 2.26 -2.90
N GLN A 342 -11.87 3.24 -3.75
CA GLN A 342 -11.20 3.36 -5.05
C GLN A 342 -9.76 3.87 -4.89
N ALA A 343 -9.48 4.73 -3.91
CA ALA A 343 -8.12 5.13 -3.57
C ALA A 343 -7.29 3.90 -3.12
N GLU A 344 -7.82 3.08 -2.23
CA GLU A 344 -7.19 1.81 -1.81
C GLU A 344 -6.98 0.85 -2.99
N GLN A 345 -8.00 0.68 -3.85
CA GLN A 345 -7.90 -0.16 -5.05
C GLN A 345 -6.80 0.32 -6.00
N SER A 346 -6.65 1.65 -6.17
CA SER A 346 -5.61 2.21 -7.01
C SER A 346 -4.22 1.92 -6.46
N ILE A 347 -4.00 2.06 -5.15
CA ILE A 347 -2.72 1.72 -4.50
C ILE A 347 -2.44 0.22 -4.62
N GLN A 348 -3.45 -0.63 -4.39
CA GLN A 348 -3.31 -2.07 -4.50
C GLN A 348 -2.94 -2.50 -5.92
N LEU A 349 -3.53 -1.87 -6.95
CA LEU A 349 -3.14 -2.08 -8.34
C LEU A 349 -1.65 -1.80 -8.58
N GLY A 350 -1.12 -0.73 -8.00
CA GLY A 350 0.30 -0.40 -8.03
C GLY A 350 1.19 -1.49 -7.43
N LEU A 351 0.83 -1.95 -6.23
CA LEU A 351 1.53 -3.04 -5.54
C LEU A 351 1.52 -4.32 -6.37
N ASP A 352 0.40 -4.66 -6.97
CA ASP A 352 0.27 -5.88 -7.77
C ASP A 352 1.02 -5.77 -9.10
N ALA A 353 1.00 -4.60 -9.74
CA ALA A 353 1.77 -4.35 -10.96
C ALA A 353 3.27 -4.49 -10.73
N VAL A 354 3.80 -3.89 -9.66
CA VAL A 354 5.23 -4.01 -9.36
C VAL A 354 5.61 -5.43 -8.94
N ARG A 355 4.77 -6.14 -8.15
CA ARG A 355 5.00 -7.56 -7.80
C ARG A 355 5.15 -8.45 -9.04
N GLN A 356 4.37 -8.21 -10.10
CA GLN A 356 4.49 -8.96 -11.35
C GLN A 356 5.85 -8.74 -12.03
N GLU A 357 6.37 -7.52 -12.00
CA GLU A 357 7.70 -7.21 -12.57
C GLU A 357 8.84 -7.75 -11.67
N ILE A 358 8.68 -7.70 -10.35
CA ILE A 358 9.62 -8.30 -9.38
C ILE A 358 9.72 -9.81 -9.59
N ALA A 359 8.59 -10.49 -9.83
CA ALA A 359 8.59 -11.91 -10.18
C ALA A 359 9.33 -12.21 -11.52
N ARG A 360 9.55 -11.20 -12.36
CA ARG A 360 10.37 -11.28 -13.59
C ARG A 360 11.84 -10.89 -13.37
N GLY A 361 12.20 -10.52 -12.14
CA GLY A 361 13.55 -10.15 -11.70
C GLY A 361 13.86 -8.65 -11.75
N LEU A 362 12.87 -7.77 -11.62
CA LEU A 362 13.06 -6.31 -11.64
C LEU A 362 14.22 -5.85 -10.72
N ASP A 363 15.20 -5.15 -11.29
CA ASP A 363 16.32 -4.57 -10.54
C ASP A 363 16.12 -3.08 -10.25
N ILE A 364 15.49 -2.36 -11.18
CA ILE A 364 15.23 -0.93 -11.09
C ILE A 364 13.89 -0.60 -11.74
N LEU A 365 13.10 0.21 -11.04
CA LEU A 365 11.80 0.67 -11.50
C LEU A 365 11.88 2.12 -11.96
N ALA A 366 11.43 2.42 -13.18
CA ALA A 366 11.02 3.76 -13.56
C ALA A 366 9.49 3.85 -13.50
N VAL A 367 8.96 4.98 -13.04
CA VAL A 367 7.51 5.23 -13.06
C VAL A 367 7.18 6.37 -14.02
N GLY A 368 6.16 6.14 -14.83
CA GLY A 368 5.63 7.09 -15.81
C GLY A 368 4.11 7.07 -15.80
N GLU A 369 3.52 7.98 -16.56
CA GLU A 369 2.06 8.15 -16.57
C GLU A 369 1.52 8.60 -17.91
N MET A 370 0.20 8.48 -18.05
CA MET A 370 -0.56 9.09 -19.14
C MET A 370 -1.98 9.41 -18.66
N GLY A 371 -2.42 10.66 -18.82
CA GLY A 371 -3.79 11.02 -18.48
C GLY A 371 -4.13 12.46 -18.80
N ILE A 372 -5.17 12.67 -19.59
CA ILE A 372 -5.68 14.02 -19.79
C ILE A 372 -6.28 14.54 -18.47
N GLY A 373 -5.75 15.68 -18.01
CA GLY A 373 -6.16 16.35 -16.77
C GLY A 373 -5.28 16.07 -15.55
N ASN A 374 -4.36 15.12 -15.62
CA ASN A 374 -3.56 14.72 -14.46
C ASN A 374 -2.57 15.77 -13.96
N THR A 375 -2.09 16.69 -14.81
CA THR A 375 -1.28 17.83 -14.35
C THR A 375 -2.06 18.72 -13.40
N THR A 376 -3.39 18.82 -13.54
CA THR A 376 -4.27 19.54 -12.60
C THR A 376 -4.33 18.81 -11.27
N ALA A 377 -4.52 17.47 -11.29
CA ALA A 377 -4.52 16.64 -10.09
C ALA A 377 -3.17 16.68 -9.36
N ALA A 378 -2.07 16.58 -10.10
CA ALA A 378 -0.71 16.65 -9.56
C ALA A 378 -0.43 18.00 -8.89
N SER A 379 -0.78 19.12 -9.53
CA SER A 379 -0.64 20.45 -8.91
C SER A 379 -1.52 20.61 -7.67
N ALA A 380 -2.74 20.04 -7.66
CA ALA A 380 -3.61 20.05 -6.48
C ALA A 380 -3.03 19.23 -5.32
N ILE A 381 -2.50 18.03 -5.60
CA ILE A 381 -1.78 17.22 -4.60
C ILE A 381 -0.59 18.00 -4.05
N ILE A 382 0.27 18.54 -4.93
CA ILE A 382 1.48 19.24 -4.50
C ILE A 382 1.11 20.44 -3.62
N ALA A 383 0.14 21.27 -4.03
CA ALA A 383 -0.33 22.39 -3.21
C ALA A 383 -0.86 21.92 -1.83
N ALA A 384 -1.63 20.83 -1.79
CA ALA A 384 -2.16 20.28 -0.55
C ALA A 384 -1.06 19.76 0.39
N VAL A 385 -0.03 19.08 -0.16
CA VAL A 385 1.04 18.46 0.64
C VAL A 385 2.08 19.48 1.09
N THR A 386 2.46 20.43 0.23
CA THR A 386 3.52 21.40 0.53
C THR A 386 3.01 22.68 1.17
N GLY A 387 1.70 22.95 1.06
CA GLY A 387 1.10 24.22 1.48
C GLY A 387 1.36 25.39 0.52
N ALA A 388 2.03 25.15 -0.62
CA ALA A 388 2.27 26.17 -1.64
C ALA A 388 0.96 26.65 -2.28
N ALA A 389 0.93 27.90 -2.74
CA ALA A 389 -0.25 28.42 -3.41
C ALA A 389 -0.45 27.71 -4.77
N PRO A 390 -1.69 27.44 -5.20
CA PRO A 390 -1.95 26.83 -6.51
C PRO A 390 -1.25 27.52 -7.68
N ALA A 391 -1.11 28.85 -7.62
CA ALA A 391 -0.40 29.64 -8.63
C ALA A 391 1.10 29.34 -8.74
N GLU A 392 1.73 28.89 -7.66
CA GLU A 392 3.18 28.60 -7.60
C GLU A 392 3.52 27.22 -8.14
N VAL A 393 2.55 26.28 -8.11
CA VAL A 393 2.77 24.88 -8.47
C VAL A 393 2.02 24.43 -9.73
N THR A 394 1.30 25.34 -10.38
CA THR A 394 0.56 25.07 -11.62
C THR A 394 1.29 25.62 -12.82
N GLY A 395 1.70 24.74 -13.73
CA GLY A 395 2.28 25.11 -15.02
C GLY A 395 1.29 24.99 -16.17
N ARG A 396 1.82 25.30 -17.36
CA ARG A 396 1.08 25.30 -18.63
C ARG A 396 0.81 23.91 -19.16
N GLY A 397 1.44 22.86 -18.61
CA GLY A 397 1.30 21.48 -19.06
C GLY A 397 1.50 21.35 -20.57
N THR A 398 0.42 21.02 -21.28
CA THR A 398 0.36 20.82 -22.72
C THR A 398 0.45 22.09 -23.58
N GLY A 399 0.73 23.26 -22.98
CA GLY A 399 0.95 24.53 -23.69
C GLY A 399 -0.19 25.54 -23.57
N LEU A 400 -0.86 25.59 -22.42
CA LEU A 400 -1.94 26.56 -22.14
C LEU A 400 -1.49 28.03 -22.29
N ASP A 401 -2.40 28.89 -22.76
CA ASP A 401 -2.24 30.34 -22.73
C ASP A 401 -2.49 30.91 -21.31
N ASP A 402 -2.30 32.22 -21.15
CA ASP A 402 -2.39 32.89 -19.84
C ASP A 402 -3.80 32.81 -19.24
N GLN A 403 -4.82 32.93 -20.08
CA GLN A 403 -6.22 32.85 -19.63
C GLN A 403 -6.56 31.44 -19.15
N SER A 404 -6.14 30.42 -19.90
CA SER A 404 -6.37 29.01 -19.56
C SER A 404 -5.57 28.60 -18.33
N LEU A 405 -4.36 29.13 -18.14
CA LEU A 405 -3.58 28.93 -16.93
C LEU A 405 -4.27 29.54 -15.70
N ALA A 406 -4.72 30.79 -15.78
CA ALA A 406 -5.45 31.45 -14.70
C ALA A 406 -6.73 30.68 -14.33
N HIS A 407 -7.45 30.18 -15.34
CA HIS A 407 -8.62 29.33 -15.14
C HIS A 407 -8.27 28.02 -14.43
N LYS A 408 -7.22 27.31 -14.87
CA LYS A 408 -6.74 26.07 -14.23
C LYS A 408 -6.36 26.30 -12.76
N ILE A 409 -5.68 27.40 -12.45
CA ILE A 409 -5.34 27.78 -11.07
C ILE A 409 -6.62 27.97 -10.23
N ALA A 410 -7.64 28.65 -10.77
CA ALA A 410 -8.91 28.85 -10.07
C ALA A 410 -9.68 27.53 -9.83
N VAL A 411 -9.61 26.59 -10.78
CA VAL A 411 -10.19 25.24 -10.61
C VAL A 411 -9.50 24.48 -9.47
N ILE A 412 -8.17 24.54 -9.39
CA ILE A 412 -7.39 23.92 -8.31
C ILE A 412 -7.70 24.57 -6.95
N ASP A 413 -7.75 25.89 -6.89
CA ASP A 413 -8.12 26.62 -5.67
C ASP A 413 -9.51 26.20 -5.16
N ARG A 414 -10.50 26.14 -6.07
CA ARG A 414 -11.84 25.66 -5.73
C ARG A 414 -11.81 24.22 -5.23
N ALA A 415 -11.08 23.33 -5.88
CA ALA A 415 -10.95 21.93 -5.49
C ALA A 415 -10.40 21.77 -4.06
N LEU A 416 -9.35 22.51 -3.72
CA LEU A 416 -8.76 22.50 -2.38
C LEU A 416 -9.74 23.02 -1.32
N ARG A 417 -10.51 24.07 -1.63
CA ARG A 417 -11.53 24.60 -0.72
C ARG A 417 -12.71 23.66 -0.50
N VAL A 418 -13.20 23.01 -1.55
CA VAL A 418 -14.33 22.08 -1.49
C VAL A 418 -13.97 20.80 -0.74
N ASN A 419 -12.75 20.29 -0.96
CA ASN A 419 -12.34 19.00 -0.41
C ASN A 419 -11.59 19.10 0.93
N GLN A 420 -10.85 20.18 1.16
CA GLN A 420 -9.98 20.36 2.32
C GLN A 420 -9.11 19.11 2.57
N PRO A 421 -8.24 18.71 1.61
CA PRO A 421 -7.39 17.54 1.78
C PRO A 421 -6.44 17.71 2.97
N ALA A 422 -6.26 16.64 3.74
CA ALA A 422 -5.40 16.58 4.91
C ALA A 422 -4.80 15.17 5.05
N ASP A 423 -3.49 15.11 5.28
CA ASP A 423 -2.74 13.86 5.49
C ASP A 423 -3.04 12.81 4.41
N GLN A 424 -3.46 11.61 4.82
CA GLN A 424 -3.61 10.42 3.98
C GLN A 424 -4.83 10.46 3.03
N ASP A 425 -5.72 11.45 3.15
CA ASP A 425 -6.92 11.54 2.28
C ASP A 425 -6.70 12.35 0.99
N THR A 426 -5.50 12.93 0.82
CA THR A 426 -5.13 13.78 -0.33
C THR A 426 -5.39 13.07 -1.66
N LEU A 427 -4.99 11.80 -1.80
CA LEU A 427 -5.22 10.99 -3.00
C LEU A 427 -6.72 10.84 -3.32
N MET A 428 -7.52 10.50 -2.30
CA MET A 428 -8.96 10.31 -2.44
C MET A 428 -9.65 11.59 -2.93
N LYS A 429 -9.22 12.73 -2.39
CA LYS A 429 -9.87 14.02 -2.60
C LYS A 429 -9.50 14.69 -3.91
N VAL A 430 -8.21 14.76 -4.25
CA VAL A 430 -7.73 15.58 -5.38
C VAL A 430 -6.76 14.84 -6.32
N GLY A 431 -6.66 13.50 -6.18
CA GLY A 431 -5.75 12.69 -6.98
C GLY A 431 -6.34 12.02 -8.22
N GLY A 432 -5.61 11.03 -8.72
CA GLY A 432 -5.93 10.20 -9.89
C GLY A 432 -5.73 8.72 -9.59
N PHE A 433 -6.43 7.83 -10.30
CA PHE A 433 -6.23 6.38 -10.13
C PHE A 433 -4.81 5.96 -10.53
N GLU A 434 -4.27 6.56 -11.59
CA GLU A 434 -2.89 6.36 -12.02
C GLU A 434 -1.87 6.91 -11.02
N ILE A 435 -2.20 7.99 -10.32
CA ILE A 435 -1.37 8.55 -9.24
C ILE A 435 -1.33 7.61 -8.04
N GLY A 436 -2.48 7.07 -7.63
CA GLY A 436 -2.56 6.09 -6.55
C GLY A 436 -1.84 4.78 -6.91
N ALA A 437 -1.97 4.32 -8.15
CA ALA A 437 -1.24 3.15 -8.65
C ALA A 437 0.27 3.37 -8.73
N MET A 438 0.75 4.53 -9.17
CA MET A 438 2.17 4.87 -9.06
C MET A 438 2.63 4.85 -7.61
N ALA A 439 1.87 5.44 -6.68
CA ALA A 439 2.25 5.45 -5.27
C ALA A 439 2.37 4.02 -4.69
N GLY A 440 1.43 3.12 -5.03
CA GLY A 440 1.51 1.71 -4.65
C GLY A 440 2.71 0.98 -5.24
N ALA A 441 3.04 1.23 -6.51
CA ALA A 441 4.21 0.62 -7.15
C ALA A 441 5.53 1.11 -6.54
N ILE A 442 5.60 2.39 -6.18
CA ILE A 442 6.75 2.98 -5.47
C ILE A 442 6.95 2.28 -4.11
N ILE A 443 5.88 2.13 -3.32
CA ILE A 443 5.92 1.46 -2.00
C ILE A 443 6.35 0.00 -2.15
N GLY A 444 5.77 -0.72 -3.11
CA GLY A 444 6.07 -2.12 -3.36
C GLY A 444 7.52 -2.37 -3.80
N ALA A 445 8.08 -1.50 -4.65
CA ALA A 445 9.49 -1.56 -5.02
C ALA A 445 10.42 -1.27 -3.83
N ALA A 446 10.12 -0.22 -3.04
CA ALA A 446 10.93 0.14 -1.88
C ALA A 446 10.99 -1.00 -0.84
N ALA A 447 9.88 -1.70 -0.61
CA ALA A 447 9.84 -2.86 0.29
C ALA A 447 10.77 -4.00 -0.13
N GLU A 448 11.01 -4.16 -1.42
CA GLU A 448 11.93 -5.16 -1.99
C GLU A 448 13.33 -4.58 -2.26
N ARG A 449 13.65 -3.41 -1.70
CA ARG A 449 14.94 -2.72 -1.85
C ARG A 449 15.28 -2.29 -3.29
N ILE A 450 14.28 -2.20 -4.16
CA ILE A 450 14.44 -1.82 -5.57
C ILE A 450 14.45 -0.29 -5.68
N PRO A 451 15.51 0.33 -6.23
CA PRO A 451 15.53 1.76 -6.50
C PRO A 451 14.41 2.18 -7.46
N VAL A 452 13.75 3.30 -7.18
CA VAL A 452 12.67 3.84 -7.99
C VAL A 452 13.04 5.20 -8.56
N ILE A 453 13.00 5.32 -9.89
CA ILE A 453 13.22 6.57 -10.60
C ILE A 453 11.89 7.24 -10.88
N ILE A 454 11.70 8.42 -10.31
CA ILE A 454 10.58 9.31 -10.63
C ILE A 454 10.95 10.21 -11.82
N ASP A 455 9.96 10.50 -12.66
CA ASP A 455 10.10 11.22 -13.93
C ASP A 455 9.91 12.74 -13.74
N GLY A 456 8.72 13.24 -14.06
CA GLY A 456 8.32 14.64 -13.92
C GLY A 456 7.21 14.85 -12.88
N LEU A 457 6.51 15.98 -13.03
CA LEU A 457 5.53 16.52 -12.08
C LEU A 457 4.56 15.47 -11.49
N ILE A 458 3.89 14.69 -12.35
CA ILE A 458 2.84 13.76 -11.91
C ILE A 458 3.44 12.59 -11.11
N SER A 459 4.56 12.03 -11.56
CA SER A 459 5.26 10.96 -10.83
C SER A 459 5.79 11.43 -9.46
N THR A 460 6.23 12.69 -9.35
CA THR A 460 6.64 13.29 -8.08
C THR A 460 5.45 13.52 -7.16
N ALA A 461 4.29 13.89 -7.70
CA ALA A 461 3.05 13.95 -6.92
C ALA A 461 2.66 12.57 -6.38
N ALA A 462 2.81 11.50 -7.17
CA ALA A 462 2.61 10.13 -6.69
C ALA A 462 3.63 9.75 -5.61
N ALA A 463 4.88 10.19 -5.73
CA ALA A 463 5.90 9.98 -4.69
C ALA A 463 5.60 10.73 -3.39
N LEU A 464 4.99 11.92 -3.45
CA LEU A 464 4.50 12.62 -2.25
C LEU A 464 3.37 11.82 -1.56
N ILE A 465 2.42 11.28 -2.34
CA ILE A 465 1.37 10.40 -1.80
C ILE A 465 2.00 9.16 -1.15
N ALA A 466 2.95 8.50 -1.82
CA ALA A 466 3.66 7.36 -1.26
C ALA A 466 4.37 7.71 0.06
N ALA A 467 5.00 8.88 0.14
CA ALA A 467 5.67 9.35 1.35
C ALA A 467 4.72 9.80 2.48
N GLN A 468 3.49 10.25 2.17
CA GLN A 468 2.44 10.48 3.17
C GLN A 468 1.91 9.17 3.74
N ILE A 469 1.85 8.12 2.91
CA ILE A 469 1.44 6.77 3.32
C ILE A 469 2.53 6.12 4.17
N ASP A 470 3.76 6.07 3.67
CA ASP A 470 4.94 5.55 4.39
C ASP A 470 6.19 6.40 4.08
N PRO A 471 6.65 7.23 5.04
CA PRO A 471 7.85 8.04 4.89
C PRO A 471 9.13 7.25 4.60
N ALA A 472 9.18 5.95 4.96
CA ALA A 472 10.32 5.07 4.68
C ALA A 472 10.51 4.81 3.17
N THR A 473 9.57 5.23 2.34
CA THR A 473 9.70 5.20 0.88
C THR A 473 10.76 6.17 0.35
N LYS A 474 10.88 7.37 0.96
CA LYS A 474 11.72 8.47 0.43
C LYS A 474 13.18 8.07 0.11
N PRO A 475 13.87 7.31 0.98
CA PRO A 475 15.27 6.92 0.74
C PRO A 475 15.50 6.09 -0.53
N PHE A 476 14.47 5.43 -1.07
CA PHE A 476 14.54 4.59 -2.28
C PHE A 476 14.23 5.36 -3.58
N LEU A 477 13.91 6.65 -3.49
CA LEU A 477 13.56 7.49 -4.63
C LEU A 477 14.79 8.15 -5.27
N ILE A 478 14.79 8.18 -6.60
CA ILE A 478 15.77 8.89 -7.43
C ILE A 478 14.99 9.82 -8.37
N ALA A 479 15.29 11.11 -8.36
CA ALA A 479 14.69 12.03 -9.31
C ALA A 479 15.43 11.96 -10.65
N GLY A 480 14.75 11.50 -11.70
CA GLY A 480 15.33 11.31 -13.02
C GLY A 480 15.73 12.63 -13.67
N HIS A 481 14.76 13.55 -13.84
CA HIS A 481 15.02 14.85 -14.43
C HIS A 481 14.28 15.99 -13.72
N ARG A 482 14.77 17.22 -13.93
CA ARG A 482 14.05 18.44 -13.62
C ARG A 482 13.03 18.69 -14.74
N SER A 483 11.76 18.55 -14.40
CA SER A 483 10.67 18.96 -15.28
C SER A 483 10.62 20.49 -15.40
N ALA A 484 10.17 20.98 -16.57
CA ALA A 484 9.88 22.40 -16.78
C ALA A 484 8.60 22.87 -16.06
N GLU A 485 7.82 21.95 -15.47
CA GLU A 485 6.64 22.28 -14.68
C GLU A 485 7.03 22.80 -13.27
N PRO A 486 6.51 23.96 -12.83
CA PRO A 486 6.98 24.63 -11.62
C PRO A 486 6.70 23.82 -10.34
N GLY A 487 5.56 23.12 -10.28
CA GLY A 487 5.21 22.27 -9.14
C GLY A 487 6.20 21.13 -8.88
N HIS A 488 6.96 20.70 -9.90
CA HIS A 488 7.93 19.61 -9.74
C HIS A 488 9.05 20.00 -8.77
N ILE A 489 9.51 21.26 -8.81
CA ILE A 489 10.59 21.73 -7.94
C ILE A 489 10.13 21.75 -6.48
N ALA A 490 8.95 22.33 -6.20
CA ALA A 490 8.38 22.36 -4.85
C ALA A 490 8.16 20.94 -4.29
N ALA A 491 7.74 20.00 -5.15
CA ALA A 491 7.55 18.61 -4.77
C ALA A 491 8.88 17.89 -4.48
N LEU A 492 9.92 18.13 -5.27
CA LEU A 492 11.26 17.60 -5.03
C LEU A 492 11.88 18.13 -3.73
N GLU A 493 11.69 19.42 -3.42
CA GLU A 493 12.12 20.03 -2.17
C GLU A 493 11.45 19.36 -0.96
N ALA A 494 10.14 19.12 -1.01
CA ALA A 494 9.40 18.42 0.05
C ALA A 494 9.82 16.94 0.23
N LEU A 495 10.33 16.31 -0.84
CA LEU A 495 10.90 14.96 -0.80
C LEU A 495 12.39 14.95 -0.40
N GLY A 496 13.08 16.09 -0.42
CA GLY A 496 14.53 16.18 -0.21
C GLY A 496 15.33 15.54 -1.34
N LEU A 497 14.86 15.66 -2.59
CA LEU A 497 15.47 15.03 -3.77
C LEU A 497 16.04 16.08 -4.72
N GLU A 498 17.17 15.75 -5.34
CA GLU A 498 17.75 16.51 -6.44
C GLU A 498 17.71 15.70 -7.74
N PRO A 499 17.31 16.29 -8.88
CA PRO A 499 17.24 15.59 -10.14
C PRO A 499 18.62 15.33 -10.74
N LEU A 500 18.76 14.20 -11.46
CA LEU A 500 20.00 13.83 -12.15
C LEU A 500 20.23 14.60 -13.45
N LEU A 501 19.14 14.94 -14.15
CA LEU A 501 19.17 15.60 -15.45
C LEU A 501 18.41 16.93 -15.43
N ASP A 502 18.86 17.92 -16.20
CA ASP A 502 18.12 19.15 -16.48
C ASP A 502 18.07 19.37 -18.00
N LEU A 503 16.98 18.90 -18.61
CA LEU A 503 16.80 18.86 -20.08
C LEU A 503 15.63 19.73 -20.54
N ASN A 504 15.03 20.50 -19.63
CA ASN A 504 13.82 21.28 -19.88
C ASN A 504 12.66 20.44 -20.49
N MET A 505 12.58 19.17 -20.10
CA MET A 505 11.54 18.23 -20.55
C MET A 505 10.26 18.41 -19.75
N ARG A 506 9.11 18.10 -20.37
CA ARG A 506 7.77 18.13 -19.75
C ARG A 506 6.78 17.18 -20.44
N LEU A 507 7.30 16.10 -21.03
CA LEU A 507 6.47 15.13 -21.74
C LEU A 507 5.71 14.21 -20.77
N GLY A 508 6.38 13.72 -19.74
CA GLY A 508 5.87 12.65 -18.88
C GLY A 508 6.25 11.28 -19.43
N GLU A 509 5.33 10.32 -19.29
CA GLU A 509 5.47 8.92 -19.77
C GLU A 509 6.60 8.11 -19.10
N GLY A 510 7.36 8.68 -18.17
CA GLY A 510 8.57 8.04 -17.62
C GLY A 510 9.83 8.34 -18.43
N SER A 511 9.76 9.28 -19.37
CA SER A 511 10.82 9.52 -20.37
C SER A 511 12.13 10.03 -19.77
N GLY A 512 12.07 11.00 -18.85
CA GLY A 512 13.23 11.49 -18.11
C GLY A 512 13.74 10.51 -17.05
N ALA A 513 12.85 9.71 -16.45
CA ALA A 513 13.25 8.61 -15.56
C ALA A 513 14.09 7.57 -16.31
N VAL A 514 13.64 7.11 -17.48
CA VAL A 514 14.38 6.15 -18.31
C VAL A 514 15.71 6.73 -18.79
N LEU A 515 15.74 8.01 -19.20
CA LEU A 515 16.98 8.70 -19.61
C LEU A 515 18.02 8.81 -18.48
N ALA A 516 17.62 8.71 -17.22
CA ALA A 516 18.52 8.77 -16.07
C ALA A 516 19.23 7.42 -15.78
N ILE A 517 18.76 6.30 -16.35
CA ILE A 517 19.33 4.96 -16.12
C ILE A 517 20.84 4.91 -16.45
N PRO A 518 21.33 5.44 -17.59
CA PRO A 518 22.77 5.43 -17.88
C PRO A 518 23.62 6.19 -16.85
N ILE A 519 23.08 7.23 -16.21
CA ILE A 519 23.77 7.98 -15.15
C ILE A 519 23.86 7.14 -13.87
N ILE A 520 22.79 6.41 -13.54
CA ILE A 520 22.75 5.46 -12.42
C ILE A 520 23.77 4.33 -12.62
N GLU A 521 23.84 3.78 -13.83
CA GLU A 521 24.86 2.80 -14.18
C GLU A 521 26.28 3.38 -14.07
N ALA A 522 26.51 4.60 -14.56
CA ALA A 522 27.81 5.25 -14.46
C ALA A 522 28.24 5.45 -13.00
N ALA A 523 27.32 5.80 -12.10
CA ALA A 523 27.60 5.92 -10.67
C ALA A 523 28.06 4.58 -10.07
N MET A 524 27.36 3.49 -10.36
CA MET A 524 27.74 2.16 -9.85
C MET A 524 29.02 1.62 -10.49
N ARG A 525 29.20 1.77 -11.81
CA ARG A 525 30.41 1.34 -12.51
C ARG A 525 31.64 2.09 -12.07
N THR A 526 31.56 3.41 -11.87
CA THR A 526 32.70 4.18 -11.35
C THR A 526 33.07 3.75 -9.93
N LEU A 527 32.08 3.47 -9.08
CA LEU A 527 32.33 2.87 -7.77
C LEU A 527 33.03 1.51 -7.89
N GLN A 528 32.57 0.63 -8.78
CA GLN A 528 33.02 -0.76 -8.87
C GLN A 528 34.36 -0.93 -9.61
N GLU A 529 34.50 -0.29 -10.77
CA GLU A 529 35.53 -0.60 -11.75
C GLU A 529 36.76 0.31 -11.67
N MET A 530 36.62 1.51 -11.10
CA MET A 530 37.79 2.38 -10.92
C MET A 530 38.82 1.72 -10.00
N ALA A 531 40.09 1.82 -10.41
CA ALA A 531 41.22 1.43 -9.57
C ALA A 531 41.26 2.30 -8.30
N THR A 532 41.81 1.74 -7.23
CA THR A 532 42.28 2.54 -6.08
C THR A 532 43.70 3.03 -6.32
N PHE A 533 44.11 4.10 -5.62
CA PHE A 533 45.49 4.59 -5.63
C PHE A 533 46.50 3.45 -5.44
N ASP A 534 46.26 2.58 -4.45
CA ASP A 534 47.07 1.39 -4.15
C ASP A 534 47.19 0.46 -5.38
N SER A 535 46.06 0.08 -5.99
CA SER A 535 46.04 -0.87 -7.11
C SER A 535 46.61 -0.30 -8.41
N ALA A 536 46.58 1.03 -8.56
CA ALA A 536 47.07 1.73 -9.74
C ALA A 536 48.56 2.13 -9.63
N SER A 537 49.21 1.86 -8.49
CA SER A 537 50.56 2.38 -8.18
C SER A 537 50.66 3.92 -8.32
N VAL A 538 49.58 4.64 -7.99
CA VAL A 538 49.54 6.10 -8.01
C VAL A 538 49.64 6.61 -6.57
N SER A 539 50.53 7.56 -6.31
CA SER A 539 50.63 8.19 -4.98
C SER A 539 49.32 8.84 -4.59
N GLY A 540 48.81 8.51 -3.41
CA GLY A 540 47.61 9.13 -2.84
C GLY A 540 47.83 10.58 -2.42
N PRO A 541 46.76 11.28 -1.99
CA PRO A 541 46.87 12.59 -1.37
C PRO A 541 47.83 12.55 -0.17
N ALA A 542 48.64 13.60 -0.02
CA ALA A 542 49.59 13.75 1.09
C ALA A 542 48.90 13.93 2.44
#